data_AF-A0A1L3J7Z6-F1
#
_entry.id   AF-A0A1L3J7Z6-F1
#
_cell.length_a   1.000
_cell.length_b   1.000
_cell.length_c   1.000
_cell.angle_alpha   90.00
_cell.angle_beta   90.00
_cell.angle_gamma   90.00
#
_symmetry.space_group_name_H-M   'P 1'
#
loop_
_entity.id
_entity.type
_entity.pdbx_description
1 polymer ?
#
loop_
_entity_poly.entity_id
_entity_poly.type
_entity_poly.pdbx_seq_one_letter_code
_entity_poly.pdbx_strand_id
1 'polypeptide(L)'
;MKRNILDGTTDEAGSYAWYRYNETSGNYELIPGEDGPQLRVTESGDYRLVVTDIIEDSTDQEDVRVTFYDKPVAGEATDVYVCSSGAETVDLTVNSEGILNGADAAKHEVVYYESMEDFENNESIANVENFTYVEGVSLFAAVRDMQSGCLSDPVSFQLKSFDFSESGLNENTVICVDLDGNILASITVGKDLGTDYIYEWSNNDGVLSDEPVIQFSEFPDLTDLSLRLISKQTNCELIINTRLVAVSRPTSVSVDIQGSDFGDGYIVTANLGAGIGEDFADYEFQLDNSEWQESNTFNAVSPGDHIINVRETHGCGLVTSARFYLIGYPRYFTPNSDGYNDTWHIINDSFLSVKKLYVFDRYGKLIKQLEPKGGEGWDGTFNGRDLPADDYWFRVEFEDQRTGEYVQYSSNFSLIR
;
A
#
# COMPACT_ATOMS: atom_id res chain seq x y z
N MET A 1 47.24 -12.14 -18.33
CA MET A 1 48.66 -11.78 -18.15
C MET A 1 49.58 -12.85 -18.73
N LYS A 2 50.50 -12.46 -19.63
CA LYS A 2 51.60 -13.30 -20.15
C LYS A 2 52.71 -13.42 -19.09
N ARG A 3 52.60 -14.35 -18.13
CA ARG A 3 53.68 -14.63 -17.14
C ARG A 3 54.11 -16.10 -17.14
N ASN A 4 54.33 -16.66 -18.31
CA ASN A 4 54.90 -18.01 -18.45
C ASN A 4 56.21 -18.03 -19.25
N ILE A 5 56.90 -16.90 -19.32
CA ILE A 5 58.22 -16.78 -19.96
C ILE A 5 59.21 -16.41 -18.86
N LEU A 6 60.21 -17.27 -18.68
CA LEU A 6 61.42 -16.96 -17.91
C LEU A 6 62.38 -16.25 -18.87
N ASP A 7 62.97 -15.14 -18.44
CA ASP A 7 63.90 -14.35 -19.26
C ASP A 7 65.21 -14.18 -18.49
N GLY A 8 66.27 -14.76 -19.04
CA GLY A 8 67.63 -14.65 -18.52
C GLY A 8 68.56 -13.91 -19.47
N THR A 9 68.02 -13.00 -20.28
CA THR A 9 68.82 -12.13 -21.14
C THR A 9 69.87 -11.39 -20.30
N THR A 10 71.12 -11.49 -20.71
CA THR A 10 72.26 -10.80 -20.10
C THR A 10 73.20 -10.36 -21.20
N ASP A 11 73.91 -9.26 -20.96
CA ASP A 11 74.98 -8.80 -21.84
C ASP A 11 76.11 -9.85 -21.84
N GLU A 12 76.84 -9.94 -22.96
CA GLU A 12 78.04 -10.80 -23.11
C GLU A 12 77.79 -12.33 -23.08
N ALA A 13 76.52 -12.77 -23.08
CA ALA A 13 76.17 -14.19 -23.23
C ALA A 13 76.58 -14.76 -24.60
N GLY A 14 77.39 -15.83 -24.57
CA GLY A 14 77.76 -16.64 -25.72
C GLY A 14 76.80 -17.80 -26.00
N SER A 15 76.18 -18.39 -24.97
CA SER A 15 75.12 -19.40 -25.14
C SER A 15 74.23 -19.55 -23.90
N TYR A 16 73.03 -20.08 -24.10
CA TYR A 16 72.07 -20.41 -23.04
C TYR A 16 71.76 -21.91 -23.06
N ALA A 17 71.52 -22.48 -21.89
CA ALA A 17 70.99 -23.84 -21.76
C ALA A 17 70.01 -23.90 -20.59
N TRP A 18 68.77 -24.31 -20.87
CA TRP A 18 67.74 -24.49 -19.87
C TRP A 18 67.64 -25.94 -19.41
N TYR A 19 67.48 -26.14 -18.11
CA TYR A 19 67.31 -27.44 -17.48
C TYR A 19 66.06 -27.45 -16.60
N ARG A 20 65.45 -28.62 -16.43
CA ARG A 20 64.38 -28.86 -15.46
C ARG A 20 64.81 -29.91 -14.45
N TYR A 21 64.53 -29.68 -13.18
CA TYR A 21 64.78 -30.66 -12.14
C TYR A 21 63.87 -31.87 -12.32
N ASN A 22 64.46 -33.06 -12.41
CA ASN A 22 63.74 -34.32 -12.46
C ASN A 22 63.82 -34.98 -11.09
N GLU A 23 62.71 -34.96 -10.36
CA GLU A 23 62.56 -35.55 -9.02
C GLU A 23 62.91 -37.05 -8.97
N THR A 24 62.76 -37.77 -10.08
CA THR A 24 63.05 -39.21 -10.15
C THR A 24 64.56 -39.47 -10.23
N SER A 25 65.28 -38.67 -11.03
CA SER A 25 66.73 -38.80 -11.18
C SER A 25 67.52 -37.96 -10.17
N GLY A 26 66.85 -37.06 -9.45
CA GLY A 26 67.42 -36.16 -8.45
C GLY A 26 68.33 -35.08 -9.03
N ASN A 27 68.28 -34.83 -10.34
CA ASN A 27 69.18 -33.95 -11.06
C ASN A 27 68.45 -33.03 -12.04
N TYR A 28 69.12 -31.94 -12.43
CA TYR A 28 68.67 -31.08 -13.53
C TYR A 28 68.98 -31.72 -14.87
N GLU A 29 67.95 -31.91 -15.69
CA GLU A 29 68.02 -32.50 -17.03
C GLU A 29 67.83 -31.41 -18.10
N LEU A 30 68.68 -31.42 -19.13
CA LEU A 30 68.64 -30.43 -20.21
C LEU A 30 67.29 -30.51 -20.94
N ILE A 31 66.66 -29.35 -21.16
CA ILE A 31 65.48 -29.23 -22.01
C ILE A 31 65.97 -29.10 -23.47
N PRO A 32 65.80 -30.13 -24.32
CA PRO A 32 66.43 -30.13 -25.64
C PRO A 32 65.86 -29.03 -26.54
N GLY A 33 66.75 -28.25 -27.17
CA GLY A 33 66.37 -27.22 -28.15
C GLY A 33 65.99 -25.86 -27.56
N GLU A 34 66.04 -25.71 -26.23
CA GLU A 34 65.84 -24.42 -25.54
C GLU A 34 67.21 -23.77 -25.28
N ASP A 35 67.79 -23.18 -26.32
CA ASP A 35 69.12 -22.53 -26.35
C ASP A 35 69.06 -21.00 -26.42
N GLY A 36 67.85 -20.44 -26.30
CA GLY A 36 67.59 -19.01 -26.28
C GLY A 36 67.58 -18.40 -24.86
N PRO A 37 67.64 -17.07 -24.77
CA PRO A 37 67.59 -16.34 -23.50
C PRO A 37 66.24 -16.44 -22.77
N GLN A 38 65.21 -16.94 -23.44
CA GLN A 38 63.85 -17.02 -22.91
C GLN A 38 63.33 -18.45 -22.98
N LEU A 39 62.71 -18.92 -21.89
CA LEU A 39 62.05 -20.22 -21.82
C LEU A 39 60.55 -20.03 -21.56
N ARG A 40 59.70 -20.63 -22.40
CA ARG A 40 58.26 -20.71 -22.14
C ARG A 40 57.96 -21.94 -21.28
N VAL A 41 57.58 -21.72 -20.03
CA VAL A 41 57.19 -22.80 -19.10
C VAL A 41 55.70 -23.12 -19.23
N THR A 42 55.36 -24.41 -19.11
CA THR A 42 53.97 -24.91 -19.13
C THR A 42 53.63 -25.82 -17.95
N GLU A 43 54.63 -26.19 -17.14
CA GLU A 43 54.48 -27.06 -15.98
C GLU A 43 55.20 -26.47 -14.76
N SER A 44 54.67 -26.77 -13.57
CA SER A 44 55.35 -26.48 -12.30
C SER A 44 56.65 -27.29 -12.20
N GLY A 45 57.64 -26.72 -11.52
CA GLY A 45 58.92 -27.37 -11.29
C GLY A 45 60.04 -26.39 -11.03
N ASP A 46 61.20 -26.93 -10.69
CA ASP A 46 62.44 -26.17 -10.55
C ASP A 46 63.17 -26.15 -11.90
N TYR A 47 63.47 -24.96 -12.39
CA TYR A 47 64.16 -24.73 -13.65
C TYR A 47 65.52 -24.10 -13.37
N ARG A 48 66.53 -24.45 -14.16
CA ARG A 48 67.86 -23.87 -14.10
C ARG A 48 68.23 -23.28 -15.45
N LEU A 49 68.69 -22.04 -15.45
CA LEU A 49 69.38 -21.44 -16.57
C LEU A 49 70.89 -21.58 -16.35
N VAL A 50 71.61 -22.00 -17.38
CA VAL A 50 73.06 -21.89 -17.45
C VAL A 50 73.41 -20.97 -18.61
N VAL A 51 74.16 -19.90 -18.33
CA VAL A 51 74.67 -18.95 -19.33
C VAL A 51 76.17 -19.11 -19.42
N THR A 52 76.70 -19.18 -20.64
CA THR A 52 78.16 -19.19 -20.87
C THR A 52 78.58 -17.86 -21.48
N ASP A 53 79.54 -17.17 -20.88
CA ASP A 53 80.07 -15.89 -21.33
C ASP A 53 80.98 -16.05 -22.56
N ILE A 54 80.83 -15.17 -23.56
CA ILE A 54 81.59 -15.25 -24.83
C ILE A 54 83.04 -14.74 -24.71
N ILE A 55 83.33 -13.95 -23.68
CA ILE A 55 84.61 -13.27 -23.46
C ILE A 55 85.45 -14.03 -22.42
N GLU A 56 84.83 -14.47 -21.31
CA GLU A 56 85.53 -15.11 -20.20
C GLU A 56 85.52 -16.64 -20.22
N ASP A 57 84.70 -17.27 -21.09
CA ASP A 57 84.47 -18.73 -21.14
C ASP A 57 84.06 -19.29 -19.75
N SER A 58 83.40 -18.44 -18.96
CA SER A 58 82.85 -18.75 -17.65
C SER A 58 81.37 -19.10 -17.77
N THR A 59 80.89 -19.95 -16.87
CA THR A 59 79.47 -20.33 -16.81
C THR A 59 78.86 -19.87 -15.51
N ASP A 60 77.77 -19.12 -15.61
CA ASP A 60 76.91 -18.79 -14.48
C ASP A 60 75.61 -19.60 -14.55
N GLN A 61 75.04 -19.90 -13.39
CA GLN A 61 73.79 -20.65 -13.29
C GLN A 61 72.84 -20.01 -12.28
N GLU A 62 71.55 -20.04 -12.60
CA GLU A 62 70.47 -19.54 -11.74
C GLU A 62 69.29 -20.51 -11.72
N ASP A 63 68.75 -20.76 -10.54
CA ASP A 63 67.61 -21.66 -10.30
C ASP A 63 66.36 -20.85 -9.99
N VAL A 64 65.23 -21.21 -10.61
CA VAL A 64 63.93 -20.60 -10.36
C VAL A 64 62.86 -21.68 -10.20
N ARG A 65 62.07 -21.57 -9.12
CA ARG A 65 60.90 -22.41 -8.88
C ARG A 65 59.68 -21.79 -9.55
N VAL A 66 59.04 -22.53 -10.44
CA VAL A 66 57.78 -22.15 -11.07
C VAL A 66 56.64 -22.98 -10.47
N THR A 67 55.58 -22.31 -10.02
CA THR A 67 54.35 -22.96 -9.52
C THR A 67 53.16 -22.44 -10.32
N PHE A 68 52.47 -23.34 -11.00
CA PHE A 68 51.16 -23.10 -11.59
C PHE A 68 50.07 -23.42 -10.57
N TYR A 69 49.07 -22.55 -10.52
CA TYR A 69 47.86 -22.72 -9.71
C TYR A 69 46.68 -22.94 -10.65
N ASP A 70 45.73 -23.75 -10.22
CA ASP A 70 44.47 -23.90 -10.93
C ASP A 70 43.69 -22.60 -10.88
N LYS A 71 43.07 -22.25 -12.02
CA LYS A 71 42.20 -21.07 -12.06
C LYS A 71 40.99 -21.35 -11.16
N PRO A 72 40.66 -20.47 -10.19
CA PRO A 72 39.46 -20.66 -9.39
C PRO A 72 38.21 -20.58 -10.28
N VAL A 73 37.14 -21.24 -9.84
CA VAL A 73 35.85 -21.26 -10.54
C VAL A 73 34.83 -20.61 -9.63
N ALA A 74 34.20 -19.54 -10.10
CA ALA A 74 33.08 -18.91 -9.40
C ALA A 74 31.82 -19.77 -9.52
N GLY A 75 31.01 -19.76 -8.47
CA GLY A 75 29.65 -20.28 -8.45
C GLY A 75 28.65 -19.37 -9.15
N GLU A 76 27.39 -19.44 -8.71
CA GLU A 76 26.34 -18.56 -9.22
C GLU A 76 26.22 -17.30 -8.33
N ALA A 77 26.01 -16.15 -8.97
CA ALA A 77 25.64 -14.93 -8.29
C ALA A 77 24.12 -14.74 -8.40
N THR A 78 23.48 -14.34 -7.30
CA THR A 78 22.06 -14.00 -7.25
C THR A 78 21.88 -12.48 -7.27
N ASP A 79 20.74 -12.00 -7.77
CA ASP A 79 20.43 -10.57 -7.66
C ASP A 79 20.33 -10.17 -6.18
N VAL A 80 20.82 -8.98 -5.85
CA VAL A 80 20.79 -8.44 -4.49
C VAL A 80 19.61 -7.50 -4.37
N TYR A 81 18.74 -7.77 -3.40
CA TYR A 81 17.51 -7.02 -3.18
C TYR A 81 17.66 -6.04 -2.01
N VAL A 82 17.16 -4.82 -2.21
CA VAL A 82 17.04 -3.79 -1.18
C VAL A 82 15.55 -3.60 -0.85
N CYS A 83 15.20 -3.72 0.43
CA CYS A 83 13.82 -3.66 0.89
C CYS A 83 13.31 -2.21 0.92
N SER A 84 12.13 -2.00 0.34
CA SER A 84 11.40 -0.73 0.11
C SER A 84 12.15 0.58 0.42
N SER A 85 12.74 1.12 -0.65
CA SER A 85 13.16 2.50 -0.95
C SER A 85 13.53 3.42 0.21
N GLY A 86 14.83 3.50 0.48
CA GLY A 86 15.42 4.46 1.41
C GLY A 86 16.87 4.12 1.77
N ALA A 87 17.31 2.88 1.52
CA ALA A 87 18.69 2.51 1.71
C ALA A 87 19.57 3.24 0.67
N GLU A 88 20.48 4.08 1.17
CA GLU A 88 21.50 4.73 0.35
C GLU A 88 22.62 3.75 -0.03
N THR A 89 22.75 2.64 0.72
CA THR A 89 23.80 1.64 0.55
C THR A 89 23.28 0.21 0.65
N VAL A 90 24.07 -0.74 0.14
CA VAL A 90 23.80 -2.18 0.14
C VAL A 90 25.06 -2.97 0.45
N ASP A 91 24.91 -4.08 1.18
CA ASP A 91 25.97 -5.04 1.42
C ASP A 91 26.00 -6.09 0.30
N LEU A 92 27.06 -6.06 -0.51
CA LEU A 92 27.27 -7.00 -1.62
C LEU A 92 27.75 -8.38 -1.13
N THR A 93 28.27 -8.46 0.10
CA THR A 93 28.86 -9.69 0.65
C THR A 93 27.81 -10.79 0.88
N VAL A 94 26.52 -10.44 0.87
CA VAL A 94 25.39 -11.39 0.90
C VAL A 94 25.46 -12.44 -0.22
N ASN A 95 26.10 -12.12 -1.34
CA ASN A 95 26.32 -13.04 -2.46
C ASN A 95 27.57 -13.93 -2.31
N SER A 96 28.47 -13.65 -1.34
CA SER A 96 29.80 -14.26 -1.29
C SER A 96 29.74 -15.78 -1.16
N GLU A 97 28.80 -16.31 -0.37
CA GLU A 97 28.67 -17.75 -0.13
C GLU A 97 28.30 -18.50 -1.43
N GLY A 98 27.33 -17.98 -2.18
CA GLY A 98 26.92 -18.55 -3.48
C GLY A 98 28.04 -18.49 -4.52
N ILE A 99 28.77 -17.37 -4.56
CA ILE A 99 29.88 -17.17 -5.50
C ILE A 99 31.09 -18.04 -5.13
N LEU A 100 31.39 -18.25 -3.84
CA LEU A 100 32.45 -19.17 -3.42
C LEU A 100 32.10 -20.63 -3.72
N ASN A 101 30.82 -21.00 -3.68
CA ASN A 101 30.33 -22.33 -4.04
C ASN A 101 31.11 -23.48 -3.35
N GLY A 102 31.36 -23.32 -2.04
CA GLY A 102 32.10 -24.30 -1.24
C GLY A 102 33.62 -24.24 -1.37
N ALA A 103 34.18 -23.25 -2.10
CA ALA A 103 35.61 -22.96 -2.05
C ALA A 103 36.05 -22.60 -0.62
N ASP A 104 37.26 -23.02 -0.25
CA ASP A 104 37.83 -22.76 1.08
C ASP A 104 38.04 -21.26 1.29
N ALA A 105 37.21 -20.64 2.13
CA ALA A 105 37.24 -19.22 2.45
C ALA A 105 38.53 -18.77 3.17
N ALA A 106 39.36 -19.70 3.65
CA ALA A 106 40.69 -19.36 4.17
C ALA A 106 41.74 -19.17 3.05
N LYS A 107 41.42 -19.59 1.83
CA LYS A 107 42.30 -19.53 0.66
C LYS A 107 41.73 -18.71 -0.49
N HIS A 108 40.43 -18.44 -0.45
CA HIS A 108 39.72 -17.73 -1.51
C HIS A 108 38.90 -16.59 -0.93
N GLU A 109 38.83 -15.50 -1.68
CA GLU A 109 37.97 -14.35 -1.40
C GLU A 109 37.11 -14.01 -2.62
N VAL A 110 35.96 -13.38 -2.39
CA VAL A 110 35.13 -12.81 -3.47
C VAL A 110 35.50 -11.34 -3.63
N VAL A 111 35.77 -10.94 -4.86
CA VAL A 111 36.12 -9.57 -5.22
C VAL A 111 35.05 -9.02 -6.15
N TYR A 112 34.59 -7.81 -5.89
CA TYR A 112 33.48 -7.16 -6.60
C TYR A 112 33.96 -5.99 -7.45
N TYR A 113 33.26 -5.72 -8.55
CA TYR A 113 33.62 -4.75 -9.58
C TYR A 113 32.36 -4.04 -10.10
N GLU A 114 32.45 -2.73 -10.39
CA GLU A 114 31.32 -1.96 -10.93
C GLU A 114 31.07 -2.24 -12.41
N SER A 115 32.12 -2.61 -13.15
CA SER A 115 32.04 -2.92 -14.57
C SER A 115 33.01 -4.02 -15.00
N MET A 116 32.83 -4.52 -16.23
CA MET A 116 33.78 -5.45 -16.84
C MET A 116 35.15 -4.78 -17.08
N GLU A 117 35.17 -3.48 -17.35
CA GLU A 117 36.42 -2.72 -17.52
C GLU A 117 37.21 -2.67 -16.21
N ASP A 118 36.52 -2.44 -15.09
CA ASP A 118 37.15 -2.46 -13.76
C ASP A 118 37.69 -3.85 -13.41
N PHE A 119 36.98 -4.92 -13.79
CA PHE A 119 37.48 -6.29 -13.65
C PHE A 119 38.76 -6.53 -14.45
N GLU A 120 38.80 -6.11 -15.73
CA GLU A 120 39.98 -6.25 -16.59
C GLU A 120 41.18 -5.45 -16.09
N ASN A 121 40.94 -4.29 -15.48
CA ASN A 121 41.94 -3.42 -14.87
C ASN A 121 42.28 -3.80 -13.41
N ASN A 122 41.57 -4.77 -12.83
CA ASN A 122 41.65 -5.18 -11.42
C ASN A 122 41.40 -4.02 -10.43
N GLU A 123 40.43 -3.17 -10.74
CA GLU A 123 39.93 -2.06 -9.92
C GLU A 123 38.70 -2.51 -9.12
N SER A 124 38.91 -3.09 -7.94
CA SER A 124 37.82 -3.63 -7.12
C SER A 124 37.07 -2.56 -6.33
N ILE A 125 35.78 -2.81 -6.07
CA ILE A 125 34.96 -2.03 -5.13
C ILE A 125 35.59 -2.10 -3.74
N ALA A 126 35.86 -0.94 -3.12
CA ALA A 126 36.53 -0.88 -1.81
C ALA A 126 35.58 -1.13 -0.63
N ASN A 127 34.36 -0.58 -0.68
CA ASN A 127 33.37 -0.68 0.41
C ASN A 127 32.22 -1.59 0.00
N VAL A 128 32.46 -2.90 0.01
CA VAL A 128 31.47 -3.90 -0.41
C VAL A 128 30.29 -4.06 0.56
N GLU A 129 30.48 -3.77 1.85
CA GLU A 129 29.42 -3.83 2.87
C GLU A 129 28.49 -2.60 2.85
N ASN A 130 28.93 -1.50 2.22
CA ASN A 130 28.20 -0.22 2.16
C ASN A 130 28.31 0.40 0.75
N PHE A 131 28.05 -0.42 -0.28
CA PHE A 131 28.10 0.04 -1.67
C PHE A 131 26.91 0.96 -1.96
N THR A 132 27.12 2.09 -2.63
CA THR A 132 26.03 3.02 -2.97
C THR A 132 24.98 2.33 -3.84
N TYR A 133 23.75 2.26 -3.36
CA TYR A 133 22.69 1.58 -4.07
C TYR A 133 22.19 2.39 -5.28
N VAL A 134 22.13 1.73 -6.44
CA VAL A 134 21.53 2.27 -7.66
C VAL A 134 20.66 1.18 -8.29
N GLU A 135 19.35 1.42 -8.37
CA GLU A 135 18.38 0.46 -8.93
C GLU A 135 18.77 0.03 -10.35
N GLY A 136 18.76 -1.28 -10.59
CA GLY A 136 19.00 -1.88 -11.90
C GLY A 136 20.47 -1.89 -12.35
N VAL A 137 21.41 -1.39 -11.53
CA VAL A 137 22.84 -1.46 -11.86
C VAL A 137 23.29 -2.93 -11.88
N SER A 138 24.08 -3.29 -12.88
CA SER A 138 24.69 -4.61 -13.01
C SER A 138 26.12 -4.54 -12.50
N LEU A 139 26.46 -5.39 -11.53
CA LEU A 139 27.78 -5.49 -10.93
C LEU A 139 28.39 -6.86 -11.27
N PHE A 140 29.70 -6.96 -11.10
CA PHE A 140 30.46 -8.18 -11.36
C PHE A 140 31.18 -8.65 -10.10
N ALA A 141 31.40 -9.95 -9.99
CA ALA A 141 32.20 -10.54 -8.95
C ALA A 141 33.03 -11.71 -9.47
N ALA A 142 34.16 -11.98 -8.84
CA ALA A 142 35.03 -13.10 -9.16
C ALA A 142 35.64 -13.68 -7.88
N VAL A 143 36.01 -14.96 -7.93
CA VAL A 143 36.76 -15.63 -6.86
C VAL A 143 38.24 -15.40 -7.09
N ARG A 144 38.95 -14.89 -6.08
CA ARG A 144 40.40 -14.75 -6.07
C ARG A 144 41.02 -15.82 -5.19
N ASP A 145 41.98 -16.57 -5.73
CA ASP A 145 42.87 -17.39 -4.91
C ASP A 145 43.92 -16.49 -4.23
N MET A 146 43.96 -16.49 -2.90
CA MET A 146 44.78 -15.57 -2.10
C MET A 146 46.28 -15.88 -2.16
N GLN A 147 46.66 -17.10 -2.57
CA GLN A 147 48.05 -17.51 -2.66
C GLN A 147 48.69 -17.09 -3.99
N SER A 148 47.97 -17.26 -5.09
CA SER A 148 48.42 -17.00 -6.46
C SER A 148 48.00 -15.63 -6.98
N GLY A 149 46.92 -15.06 -6.43
CA GLY A 149 46.25 -13.88 -6.94
C GLY A 149 45.42 -14.14 -8.21
N CYS A 150 45.28 -15.40 -8.64
CA CYS A 150 44.48 -15.74 -9.82
C CYS A 150 42.98 -15.48 -9.58
N LEU A 151 42.33 -14.89 -10.58
CA LEU A 151 40.89 -14.62 -10.59
C LEU A 151 40.15 -15.65 -11.46
N SER A 152 38.93 -15.98 -11.06
CA SER A 152 38.00 -16.76 -11.86
C SER A 152 37.50 -15.95 -13.07
N ASP A 153 36.73 -16.58 -13.95
CA ASP A 153 35.87 -15.80 -14.83
C ASP A 153 34.82 -15.04 -13.99
N PRO A 154 34.46 -13.80 -14.37
CA PRO A 154 33.52 -13.00 -13.59
C PRO A 154 32.10 -13.48 -13.78
N VAL A 155 31.30 -13.37 -12.73
CA VAL A 155 29.85 -13.54 -12.73
C VAL A 155 29.18 -12.20 -12.51
N SER A 156 27.96 -12.02 -13.02
CA SER A 156 27.22 -10.77 -12.93
C SER A 156 25.93 -10.93 -12.14
N PHE A 157 25.52 -9.89 -11.43
CA PHE A 157 24.24 -9.80 -10.73
C PHE A 157 23.73 -8.36 -10.76
N GLN A 158 22.44 -8.16 -10.46
CA GLN A 158 21.83 -6.84 -10.43
C GLN A 158 21.43 -6.44 -9.01
N LEU A 159 21.44 -5.12 -8.76
CA LEU A 159 20.78 -4.54 -7.61
C LEU A 159 19.32 -4.26 -7.96
N LYS A 160 18.39 -4.78 -7.16
CA LYS A 160 16.94 -4.64 -7.36
C LYS A 160 16.27 -4.15 -6.10
N SER A 161 15.18 -3.40 -6.21
CA SER A 161 14.30 -3.16 -5.06
C SER A 161 13.28 -4.28 -4.89
N PHE A 162 12.89 -4.52 -3.64
CA PHE A 162 11.77 -5.37 -3.29
C PHE A 162 10.78 -4.59 -2.44
N ASP A 163 9.52 -4.54 -2.86
CA ASP A 163 8.44 -3.85 -2.18
C ASP A 163 7.34 -4.84 -1.77
N PHE A 164 6.87 -4.73 -0.53
CA PHE A 164 5.81 -5.55 0.05
C PHE A 164 4.43 -4.90 -0.17
N SER A 165 4.21 -4.41 -1.39
CA SER A 165 3.03 -3.62 -1.80
C SER A 165 1.67 -4.28 -1.48
N GLU A 166 1.65 -5.59 -1.21
CA GLU A 166 0.43 -6.37 -0.97
C GLU A 166 0.09 -6.70 0.49
N SER A 167 0.89 -6.25 1.45
CA SER A 167 0.75 -6.64 2.87
C SER A 167 -0.62 -6.28 3.48
N GLY A 168 -1.24 -5.18 3.06
CA GLY A 168 -2.65 -4.87 3.33
C GLY A 168 -3.00 -4.57 4.79
N LEU A 169 -2.03 -4.28 5.64
CA LEU A 169 -2.25 -3.89 7.04
C LEU A 169 -2.18 -2.38 7.21
N ASN A 170 -3.26 -1.82 7.76
CA ASN A 170 -3.34 -0.40 8.09
C ASN A 170 -2.74 -0.13 9.47
N GLU A 171 -2.34 1.11 9.73
CA GLU A 171 -1.89 1.55 11.06
C GLU A 171 -2.95 1.28 12.13
N ASN A 172 -4.24 1.41 11.78
CA ASN A 172 -5.35 1.02 12.63
C ASN A 172 -6.19 -0.04 11.93
N THR A 173 -6.39 -1.18 12.59
CA THR A 173 -7.29 -2.24 12.13
C THR A 173 -8.61 -2.13 12.88
N VAL A 174 -9.68 -1.81 12.14
CA VAL A 174 -11.04 -1.67 12.69
C VAL A 174 -11.65 -3.02 13.01
N ILE A 175 -12.15 -3.15 14.23
CA ILE A 175 -12.82 -4.33 14.75
C ILE A 175 -14.25 -3.97 15.13
N CYS A 176 -15.21 -4.63 14.50
CA CYS A 176 -16.62 -4.35 14.72
C CYS A 176 -17.14 -4.97 16.02
N VAL A 177 -17.66 -4.09 16.88
CA VAL A 177 -18.29 -4.43 18.16
C VAL A 177 -19.72 -3.92 18.24
N ASP A 178 -20.55 -4.54 19.09
CA ASP A 178 -21.83 -3.99 19.48
C ASP A 178 -21.67 -2.79 20.43
N LEU A 179 -22.80 -2.18 20.84
CA LEU A 179 -22.80 -1.03 21.73
C LEU A 179 -22.37 -1.36 23.18
N ASP A 180 -22.29 -2.65 23.53
CA ASP A 180 -21.80 -3.14 24.82
C ASP A 180 -20.30 -3.54 24.74
N GLY A 181 -19.67 -3.42 23.57
CA GLY A 181 -18.26 -3.75 23.32
C GLY A 181 -18.01 -5.22 22.96
N ASN A 182 -19.04 -6.04 22.75
CA ASN A 182 -18.86 -7.42 22.33
C ASN A 182 -18.61 -7.49 20.82
N ILE A 183 -17.71 -8.40 20.41
CA ILE A 183 -17.38 -8.59 19.01
C ILE A 183 -18.59 -9.12 18.21
N LEU A 184 -18.83 -8.53 17.03
CA LEU A 184 -19.93 -8.93 16.14
C LEU A 184 -19.60 -10.12 15.23
N ALA A 185 -18.32 -10.34 14.91
CA ALA A 185 -17.84 -11.44 14.06
C ALA A 185 -16.40 -11.84 14.43
N SER A 186 -16.01 -13.10 14.20
CA SER A 186 -14.65 -13.57 14.47
C SER A 186 -13.60 -12.63 13.86
N ILE A 187 -12.69 -12.13 14.68
CA ILE A 187 -11.65 -11.21 14.24
C ILE A 187 -10.58 -12.01 13.52
N THR A 188 -10.30 -11.63 12.28
CA THR A 188 -9.14 -12.11 11.51
C THR A 188 -8.27 -10.91 11.16
N VAL A 189 -7.03 -10.90 11.60
CA VAL A 189 -6.06 -9.83 11.29
C VAL A 189 -4.94 -10.42 10.44
N GLY A 190 -4.63 -9.75 9.34
CA GLY A 190 -3.64 -10.22 8.37
C GLY A 190 -4.23 -10.72 7.06
N LYS A 191 -3.34 -11.08 6.14
CA LYS A 191 -3.65 -11.60 4.81
C LYS A 191 -2.60 -12.64 4.43
N ASP A 192 -3.05 -13.76 3.88
CA ASP A 192 -2.16 -14.75 3.28
C ASP A 192 -1.63 -14.23 1.94
N LEU A 193 -0.31 -14.06 1.87
CA LEU A 193 0.44 -13.63 0.68
C LEU A 193 1.09 -14.82 -0.04
N GLY A 194 0.84 -16.04 0.43
CA GLY A 194 1.33 -17.28 -0.15
C GLY A 194 2.59 -17.83 0.52
N THR A 195 3.02 -18.99 0.02
CA THR A 195 4.09 -19.79 0.64
C THR A 195 5.49 -19.20 0.52
N ASP A 196 5.67 -18.15 -0.29
CA ASP A 196 6.93 -17.45 -0.48
C ASP A 196 7.29 -16.51 0.68
N TYR A 197 6.41 -16.38 1.68
CA TYR A 197 6.60 -15.52 2.83
C TYR A 197 6.70 -16.31 4.14
N ILE A 198 7.39 -15.73 5.11
CA ILE A 198 7.42 -16.12 6.52
C ILE A 198 6.73 -15.00 7.30
N TYR A 199 5.85 -15.39 8.23
CA TYR A 199 5.08 -14.49 9.06
C TYR A 199 5.53 -14.66 10.51
N GLU A 200 5.62 -13.55 11.24
CA GLU A 200 5.80 -13.55 12.68
C GLU A 200 4.98 -12.40 13.27
N TRP A 201 3.89 -12.76 13.94
CA TRP A 201 3.08 -11.85 14.72
C TRP A 201 3.65 -11.74 16.12
N SER A 202 3.76 -10.53 16.62
CA SER A 202 4.24 -10.25 17.97
C SER A 202 3.52 -9.06 18.59
N ASN A 203 3.68 -8.90 19.89
CA ASN A 203 3.29 -7.73 20.66
C ASN A 203 4.41 -7.36 21.65
N ASN A 204 4.10 -6.47 22.60
CA ASN A 204 5.04 -6.07 23.66
C ASN A 204 5.45 -7.22 24.60
N ASP A 205 4.69 -8.31 24.66
CA ASP A 205 4.93 -9.47 25.54
C ASP A 205 5.67 -10.62 24.84
N GLY A 206 5.78 -10.59 23.51
CA GLY A 206 6.53 -11.55 22.71
C GLY A 206 5.84 -11.98 21.43
N VAL A 207 6.29 -13.11 20.87
CA VAL A 207 5.73 -13.71 19.65
C VAL A 207 4.39 -14.39 19.94
N LEU A 208 3.41 -14.11 19.09
CA LEU A 208 2.03 -14.61 19.19
C LEU A 208 1.76 -15.77 18.23
N SER A 209 2.22 -15.68 16.98
CA SER A 209 1.91 -16.65 15.92
C SER A 209 2.86 -16.53 14.74
N ASP A 210 3.05 -17.62 13.98
CA ASP A 210 3.76 -17.70 12.70
C ASP A 210 2.82 -17.93 11.49
N GLU A 211 1.51 -17.92 11.73
CA GLU A 211 0.48 -18.04 10.70
C GLU A 211 0.25 -16.71 9.95
N PRO A 212 -0.19 -16.74 8.68
CA PRO A 212 -0.44 -15.54 7.88
C PRO A 212 -1.56 -14.65 8.43
N VAL A 213 -2.48 -15.25 9.18
CA VAL A 213 -3.64 -14.57 9.78
C VAL A 213 -3.76 -15.03 11.23
N ILE A 214 -3.96 -14.08 12.13
CA ILE A 214 -4.30 -14.37 13.53
C ILE A 214 -5.79 -14.20 13.78
N GLN A 215 -6.33 -15.04 14.66
CA GLN A 215 -7.74 -15.03 15.03
C GLN A 215 -7.91 -14.72 16.51
N PHE A 216 -8.89 -13.86 16.83
CA PHE A 216 -9.27 -13.56 18.21
C PHE A 216 -10.73 -13.96 18.45
N SER A 217 -10.97 -14.63 19.58
CA SER A 217 -12.31 -15.03 20.04
C SER A 217 -12.98 -14.01 20.94
N GLU A 218 -12.19 -13.10 21.52
CA GLU A 218 -12.61 -11.98 22.38
C GLU A 218 -11.76 -10.75 22.04
N PHE A 219 -12.23 -9.54 22.35
CA PHE A 219 -11.45 -8.35 22.03
C PHE A 219 -10.20 -8.38 22.90
N PRO A 220 -9.00 -8.43 22.31
CA PRO A 220 -7.81 -8.59 23.11
C PRO A 220 -7.61 -7.35 23.98
N ASP A 221 -7.22 -7.54 25.25
CA ASP A 221 -6.73 -6.45 26.10
C ASP A 221 -5.53 -5.71 25.46
N LEU A 222 -4.88 -6.39 24.51
CA LEU A 222 -3.74 -5.95 23.73
C LEU A 222 -4.20 -5.36 22.40
N THR A 223 -4.01 -4.05 22.23
CA THR A 223 -4.39 -3.36 21.00
C THR A 223 -3.26 -3.23 20.00
N ASP A 224 -2.00 -3.19 20.44
CA ASP A 224 -0.86 -2.96 19.53
C ASP A 224 -0.23 -4.30 19.09
N LEU A 225 -0.18 -4.53 17.77
CA LEU A 225 0.37 -5.71 17.12
C LEU A 225 1.46 -5.33 16.14
N SER A 226 2.45 -6.21 15.99
CA SER A 226 3.50 -6.11 14.99
C SER A 226 3.52 -7.37 14.14
N LEU A 227 3.45 -7.20 12.82
CA LEU A 227 3.67 -8.27 11.85
C LEU A 227 5.04 -8.06 11.21
N ARG A 228 5.92 -9.04 11.38
CA ARG A 228 7.16 -9.17 10.65
C ARG A 228 6.97 -10.14 9.47
N LEU A 229 7.19 -9.64 8.26
CA LEU A 229 7.12 -10.37 7.01
C LEU A 229 8.51 -10.56 6.43
N ILE A 230 8.88 -11.79 6.07
CA ILE A 230 10.14 -12.09 5.40
C ILE A 230 9.86 -12.79 4.06
N SER A 231 10.40 -12.27 2.96
CA SER A 231 10.37 -12.93 1.65
C SER A 231 11.41 -14.05 1.61
N LYS A 232 11.01 -15.29 1.33
CA LYS A 232 11.94 -16.44 1.19
C LYS A 232 12.82 -16.35 -0.05
N GLN A 233 12.40 -15.57 -1.05
CA GLN A 233 13.15 -15.43 -2.31
C GLN A 233 14.25 -14.38 -2.20
N THR A 234 13.97 -13.28 -1.49
CA THR A 234 14.85 -12.11 -1.44
C THR A 234 15.47 -11.88 -0.07
N ASN A 235 15.03 -12.63 0.96
CA ASN A 235 15.31 -12.39 2.37
C ASN A 235 14.97 -10.97 2.86
N CYS A 236 14.22 -10.20 2.07
CA CYS A 236 13.77 -8.90 2.51
C CYS A 236 12.81 -9.04 3.68
N GLU A 237 12.87 -8.06 4.58
CA GLU A 237 12.05 -7.99 5.77
C GLU A 237 11.23 -6.69 5.77
N LEU A 238 9.96 -6.79 6.16
CA LEU A 238 9.10 -5.66 6.47
C LEU A 238 8.47 -5.87 7.85
N ILE A 239 8.53 -4.85 8.68
CA ILE A 239 7.82 -4.81 9.96
C ILE A 239 6.68 -3.79 9.85
N ILE A 240 5.46 -4.25 10.06
CA ILE A 240 4.23 -3.44 10.03
C ILE A 240 3.64 -3.45 11.43
N ASN A 241 3.32 -2.27 11.95
CA ASN A 241 2.61 -2.15 13.22
C ASN A 241 1.16 -1.76 12.97
N THR A 242 0.24 -2.37 13.70
CA THR A 242 -1.18 -2.03 13.64
C THR A 242 -1.76 -1.97 15.05
N ARG A 243 -2.69 -1.03 15.26
CA ARG A 243 -3.51 -0.95 16.46
C ARG A 243 -4.91 -1.46 16.17
N LEU A 244 -5.37 -2.42 16.96
CA LEU A 244 -6.76 -2.87 16.97
C LEU A 244 -7.63 -1.80 17.64
N VAL A 245 -8.61 -1.29 16.90
CA VAL A 245 -9.56 -0.29 17.37
C VAL A 245 -10.97 -0.83 17.29
N ALA A 246 -11.70 -0.80 18.41
CA ALA A 246 -13.10 -1.20 18.45
C ALA A 246 -13.97 -0.10 17.84
N VAL A 247 -14.84 -0.46 16.90
CA VAL A 247 -15.81 0.46 16.29
C VAL A 247 -17.20 -0.16 16.34
N SER A 248 -18.20 0.64 16.69
CA SER A 248 -19.61 0.25 16.64
C SER A 248 -20.39 1.12 15.68
N ARG A 249 -21.58 0.65 15.26
CA ARG A 249 -22.61 1.55 14.72
C ARG A 249 -22.95 2.67 15.73
N PRO A 250 -23.52 3.81 15.30
CA PRO A 250 -23.97 4.83 16.24
C PRO A 250 -25.21 4.36 17.02
N THR A 251 -25.36 4.86 18.24
CA THR A 251 -26.49 4.54 19.13
C THR A 251 -27.84 4.96 18.57
N SER A 252 -27.88 6.07 17.83
CA SER A 252 -29.10 6.62 17.23
C SER A 252 -28.77 7.55 16.07
N VAL A 253 -29.79 7.87 15.28
CA VAL A 253 -29.75 8.94 14.26
C VAL A 253 -30.92 9.86 14.52
N SER A 254 -30.63 11.11 14.87
CA SER A 254 -31.62 12.17 14.90
C SER A 254 -31.56 12.97 13.60
N VAL A 255 -32.67 13.64 13.27
CA VAL A 255 -32.83 14.34 12.00
C VAL A 255 -33.18 15.77 12.29
N ASP A 256 -32.37 16.70 11.78
CA ASP A 256 -32.69 18.12 11.73
C ASP A 256 -33.26 18.47 10.36
N ILE A 257 -34.36 19.20 10.36
CA ILE A 257 -35.08 19.62 9.15
C ILE A 257 -35.05 21.15 9.08
N GLN A 258 -34.52 21.66 7.99
CA GLN A 258 -34.48 23.08 7.69
C GLN A 258 -35.13 23.37 6.33
N GLY A 259 -35.45 24.65 6.13
CA GLY A 259 -36.10 25.10 4.90
C GLY A 259 -37.55 24.65 4.83
N SER A 260 -38.07 24.70 3.61
CA SER A 260 -39.42 24.24 3.30
C SER A 260 -39.60 24.11 1.80
N ASP A 261 -40.72 23.51 1.40
CA ASP A 261 -41.14 23.41 0.00
C ASP A 261 -41.32 24.77 -0.71
N PHE A 262 -41.30 25.88 0.05
CA PHE A 262 -41.35 27.26 -0.43
C PHE A 262 -40.05 27.76 -1.07
N GLY A 263 -38.89 27.23 -0.66
CA GLY A 263 -37.56 27.67 -1.09
C GLY A 263 -36.89 26.68 -2.06
N ASP A 264 -35.62 26.40 -1.81
CA ASP A 264 -34.82 25.38 -2.53
C ASP A 264 -35.18 23.92 -2.12
N GLY A 265 -36.32 23.74 -1.45
CA GLY A 265 -36.78 22.48 -0.85
C GLY A 265 -36.32 22.30 0.60
N TYR A 266 -36.62 21.13 1.18
CA TYR A 266 -36.15 20.80 2.52
C TYR A 266 -34.67 20.41 2.49
N ILE A 267 -33.93 20.87 3.49
CA ILE A 267 -32.60 20.39 3.81
C ILE A 267 -32.73 19.50 5.04
N VAL A 268 -32.33 18.25 4.91
CA VAL A 268 -32.42 17.25 5.95
C VAL A 268 -31.01 16.83 6.34
N THR A 269 -30.65 17.02 7.61
CA THR A 269 -29.33 16.67 8.14
C THR A 269 -29.46 15.57 9.18
N ALA A 270 -28.72 14.47 8.99
CA ALA A 270 -28.62 13.40 9.96
C ALA A 270 -27.54 13.70 11.00
N ASN A 271 -27.91 13.66 12.27
CA ASN A 271 -27.01 13.81 13.41
C ASN A 271 -26.87 12.45 14.11
N LEU A 272 -25.64 12.00 14.28
CA LEU A 272 -25.36 10.71 14.91
C LEU A 272 -25.31 10.85 16.43
N GLY A 273 -25.91 9.90 17.13
CA GLY A 273 -25.64 9.68 18.54
C GLY A 273 -24.27 9.04 18.73
N ALA A 274 -23.83 8.95 19.98
CA ALA A 274 -22.52 8.40 20.30
C ALA A 274 -22.34 6.96 19.78
N GLY A 275 -21.11 6.57 19.48
CA GLY A 275 -20.66 5.23 19.15
C GLY A 275 -19.35 4.89 19.87
N ILE A 276 -18.89 3.66 19.71
CA ILE A 276 -17.55 3.25 20.14
C ILE A 276 -16.58 3.54 18.98
N GLY A 277 -15.43 4.16 19.29
CA GLY A 277 -14.35 4.37 18.32
C GLY A 277 -14.67 5.40 17.22
N GLU A 278 -15.42 6.46 17.54
CA GLU A 278 -15.87 7.47 16.56
C GLU A 278 -14.74 8.09 15.73
N ASP A 279 -13.54 8.24 16.29
CA ASP A 279 -12.37 8.78 15.58
C ASP A 279 -11.86 7.85 14.46
N PHE A 280 -12.29 6.59 14.46
CA PHE A 280 -11.90 5.54 13.50
C PHE A 280 -13.09 5.03 12.68
N ALA A 281 -14.26 5.66 12.83
CA ALA A 281 -15.49 5.24 12.17
C ALA A 281 -15.80 6.16 10.99
N ASP A 282 -16.00 5.55 9.82
CA ASP A 282 -16.49 6.25 8.63
C ASP A 282 -17.93 5.83 8.35
N TYR A 283 -18.78 6.81 8.04
CA TYR A 283 -20.22 6.59 7.87
C TYR A 283 -20.69 7.02 6.49
N GLU A 284 -21.63 6.24 5.96
CA GLU A 284 -22.42 6.61 4.79
C GLU A 284 -23.90 6.72 5.16
N PHE A 285 -24.58 7.62 4.47
CA PHE A 285 -25.95 8.01 4.70
C PHE A 285 -26.77 7.72 3.44
N GLN A 286 -27.99 7.24 3.64
CA GLN A 286 -28.94 6.97 2.57
C GLN A 286 -30.31 7.52 2.98
N LEU A 287 -30.92 8.32 2.11
CA LEU A 287 -32.30 8.78 2.27
C LEU A 287 -33.22 7.80 1.56
N ASP A 288 -34.13 7.17 2.31
CA ASP A 288 -35.03 6.13 1.82
C ASP A 288 -34.31 5.00 1.08
N ASN A 289 -34.46 4.94 -0.24
CA ASN A 289 -33.83 3.96 -1.13
C ASN A 289 -32.92 4.65 -2.16
N SER A 290 -32.41 5.85 -1.85
CA SER A 290 -31.44 6.54 -2.70
C SER A 290 -30.10 5.80 -2.75
N GLU A 291 -29.17 6.30 -3.55
CA GLU A 291 -27.77 5.90 -3.41
C GLU A 291 -27.22 6.35 -2.05
N TRP A 292 -26.18 5.64 -1.58
CA TRP A 292 -25.41 6.01 -0.39
C TRP A 292 -24.51 7.20 -0.69
N GLN A 293 -24.29 8.06 0.31
CA GLN A 293 -23.40 9.21 0.22
C GLN A 293 -22.64 9.44 1.54
N GLU A 294 -21.45 10.01 1.49
CA GLU A 294 -20.67 10.39 2.68
C GLU A 294 -21.28 11.60 3.41
N SER A 295 -21.95 12.50 2.66
CA SER A 295 -22.60 13.67 3.24
C SER A 295 -23.78 13.25 4.12
N ASN A 296 -23.81 13.74 5.36
CA ASN A 296 -24.95 13.58 6.26
C ASN A 296 -26.14 14.49 5.92
N THR A 297 -26.03 15.32 4.88
CA THR A 297 -27.03 16.32 4.50
C THR A 297 -27.62 16.00 3.12
N PHE A 298 -28.95 16.04 3.05
CA PHE A 298 -29.76 15.84 1.86
C PHE A 298 -30.46 17.15 1.49
N ASN A 299 -30.29 17.60 0.25
CA ASN A 299 -30.86 18.85 -0.24
C ASN A 299 -32.08 18.58 -1.12
N ALA A 300 -32.98 19.57 -1.18
CA ALA A 300 -34.19 19.53 -1.99
C ALA A 300 -35.04 18.27 -1.76
N VAL A 301 -35.13 17.81 -0.51
CA VAL A 301 -35.93 16.63 -0.17
C VAL A 301 -37.40 16.96 -0.41
N SER A 302 -38.05 16.10 -1.19
CA SER A 302 -39.46 16.27 -1.56
C SER A 302 -40.37 16.03 -0.35
N PRO A 303 -41.59 16.58 -0.33
CA PRO A 303 -42.59 16.25 0.68
C PRO A 303 -42.93 14.76 0.72
N GLY A 304 -43.17 14.21 1.92
CA GLY A 304 -43.48 12.79 2.12
C GLY A 304 -43.02 12.22 3.45
N ASP A 305 -43.14 10.89 3.58
CA ASP A 305 -42.61 10.07 4.68
C ASP A 305 -41.21 9.59 4.31
N HIS A 306 -40.25 9.82 5.20
CA HIS A 306 -38.85 9.55 4.96
C HIS A 306 -38.18 8.85 6.14
N ILE A 307 -37.14 8.09 5.82
CA ILE A 307 -36.14 7.57 6.76
C ILE A 307 -34.73 7.86 6.26
N ILE A 308 -33.78 7.94 7.19
CA ILE A 308 -32.35 7.92 6.87
C ILE A 308 -31.75 6.64 7.44
N ASN A 309 -31.09 5.87 6.58
CA ASN A 309 -30.21 4.77 6.99
C ASN A 309 -28.79 5.29 7.08
N VAL A 310 -28.08 4.88 8.13
CA VAL A 310 -26.66 5.16 8.32
C VAL A 310 -25.94 3.84 8.54
N ARG A 311 -24.89 3.60 7.77
CA ARG A 311 -24.03 2.43 7.92
C ARG A 311 -22.59 2.87 8.16
N GLU A 312 -21.90 2.09 8.97
CA GLU A 312 -20.45 2.19 9.11
C GLU A 312 -19.79 1.41 7.94
N THR A 313 -18.75 1.96 7.32
CA THR A 313 -18.20 1.47 6.04
C THR A 313 -17.35 0.20 6.17
N HIS A 314 -16.76 -0.08 7.34
CA HIS A 314 -16.09 -1.34 7.65
C HIS A 314 -17.08 -2.48 8.00
N GLY A 315 -18.39 -2.19 8.01
CA GLY A 315 -19.44 -3.18 8.21
C GLY A 315 -19.86 -3.36 9.67
N CYS A 316 -19.54 -2.40 10.55
CA CYS A 316 -19.84 -2.51 11.98
C CYS A 316 -21.32 -2.30 12.35
N GLY A 317 -22.17 -2.14 11.34
CA GLY A 317 -23.62 -2.23 11.45
C GLY A 317 -24.35 -1.06 10.80
N LEU A 318 -25.67 -1.11 10.93
CA LEU A 318 -26.59 -0.12 10.39
C LEU A 318 -27.54 0.36 11.49
N VAL A 319 -27.87 1.65 11.42
CA VAL A 319 -28.91 2.26 12.24
C VAL A 319 -29.83 3.09 11.32
N THR A 320 -31.13 3.01 11.58
CA THR A 320 -32.15 3.75 10.84
C THR A 320 -32.72 4.81 11.76
N SER A 321 -32.88 6.02 11.24
CA SER A 321 -33.54 7.11 11.95
C SER A 321 -34.99 6.73 12.29
N ALA A 322 -35.59 7.46 13.22
CA ALA A 322 -37.05 7.47 13.27
C ALA A 322 -37.61 8.02 11.95
N ARG A 323 -38.81 7.57 11.57
CA ARG A 323 -39.55 8.19 10.46
C ARG A 323 -39.81 9.66 10.74
N PHE A 324 -39.65 10.48 9.72
CA PHE A 324 -39.97 11.91 9.74
C PHE A 324 -40.77 12.29 8.50
N TYR A 325 -41.53 13.39 8.61
CA TYR A 325 -42.48 13.80 7.59
C TYR A 325 -42.22 15.22 7.13
N LEU A 326 -42.28 15.44 5.82
CA LEU A 326 -42.11 16.73 5.18
C LEU A 326 -43.42 17.15 4.53
N ILE A 327 -43.89 18.36 4.82
CA ILE A 327 -45.19 18.87 4.34
C ILE A 327 -45.01 19.53 2.98
N GLY A 328 -45.90 19.18 2.04
CA GLY A 328 -45.95 19.75 0.71
C GLY A 328 -47.23 20.54 0.46
N TYR A 329 -47.17 21.51 -0.45
CA TYR A 329 -48.36 22.22 -0.89
C TYR A 329 -48.17 22.80 -2.30
N PRO A 330 -49.22 22.89 -3.14
CA PRO A 330 -49.12 23.51 -4.45
C PRO A 330 -48.70 24.98 -4.35
N ARG A 331 -47.70 25.38 -5.14
CA ARG A 331 -47.22 26.78 -5.19
C ARG A 331 -48.23 27.71 -5.84
N TYR A 332 -49.04 27.18 -6.73
CA TYR A 332 -50.11 27.89 -7.38
C TYR A 332 -51.25 26.94 -7.73
N PHE A 333 -52.39 27.52 -8.06
CA PHE A 333 -53.52 26.81 -8.63
C PHE A 333 -54.25 27.73 -9.62
N THR A 334 -54.91 27.14 -10.60
CA THR A 334 -55.59 27.79 -11.73
C THR A 334 -57.05 27.38 -11.75
N PRO A 335 -57.93 28.02 -10.96
CA PRO A 335 -59.36 27.67 -10.92
C PRO A 335 -60.07 28.13 -12.21
N ASN A 336 -59.82 27.45 -13.32
CA ASN A 336 -60.36 27.72 -14.66
C ASN A 336 -61.31 26.61 -15.15
N SER A 337 -61.53 25.58 -14.32
CA SER A 337 -62.39 24.42 -14.59
C SER A 337 -61.94 23.57 -15.78
N ASP A 338 -60.64 23.52 -16.05
CA ASP A 338 -60.06 22.63 -17.07
C ASP A 338 -59.72 21.23 -16.54
N GLY A 339 -59.88 21.00 -15.23
CA GLY A 339 -59.60 19.76 -14.54
C GLY A 339 -58.18 19.66 -13.96
N TYR A 340 -57.32 20.67 -14.17
CA TYR A 340 -55.92 20.67 -13.73
C TYR A 340 -55.65 21.84 -12.79
N ASN A 341 -55.13 21.55 -11.59
CA ASN A 341 -54.82 22.55 -10.56
C ASN A 341 -56.01 23.48 -10.24
N ASP A 342 -57.25 23.00 -10.34
CA ASP A 342 -58.45 23.81 -10.10
C ASP A 342 -58.65 24.18 -8.62
N THR A 343 -58.04 23.41 -7.72
CA THR A 343 -58.19 23.56 -6.27
C THR A 343 -56.86 23.50 -5.55
N TRP A 344 -56.71 24.33 -4.52
CA TRP A 344 -55.54 24.32 -3.64
C TRP A 344 -55.80 23.54 -2.35
N HIS A 345 -54.92 22.59 -2.02
CA HIS A 345 -54.97 21.83 -0.77
C HIS A 345 -53.55 21.52 -0.28
N ILE A 346 -53.38 21.21 1.00
CA ILE A 346 -52.11 20.67 1.50
C ILE A 346 -51.93 19.26 0.96
N ILE A 347 -50.71 18.90 0.56
CA ILE A 347 -50.32 17.52 0.29
C ILE A 347 -50.17 16.87 1.67
N ASN A 348 -51.16 16.07 2.06
CA ASN A 348 -51.13 15.31 3.30
C ASN A 348 -50.94 13.81 3.01
N ASP A 349 -50.51 13.09 4.03
CA ASP A 349 -50.55 11.64 4.07
C ASP A 349 -51.37 11.15 5.27
N SER A 350 -51.45 9.83 5.44
CA SER A 350 -52.20 9.20 6.52
C SER A 350 -51.64 9.43 7.93
N PHE A 351 -50.43 9.96 8.09
CA PHE A 351 -49.71 10.07 9.35
C PHE A 351 -49.60 11.51 9.89
N LEU A 352 -49.76 12.51 9.01
CA LEU A 352 -49.94 13.90 9.40
C LEU A 352 -51.42 14.20 9.70
N SER A 353 -51.78 14.32 10.98
CA SER A 353 -53.13 14.76 11.37
C SER A 353 -53.22 16.27 11.32
N VAL A 354 -53.47 16.83 10.13
CA VAL A 354 -53.82 18.24 10.03
C VAL A 354 -55.13 18.51 10.77
N LYS A 355 -55.07 19.36 11.79
CA LYS A 355 -56.22 19.71 12.64
C LYS A 355 -56.99 20.88 12.05
N LYS A 356 -56.28 21.88 11.55
CA LYS A 356 -56.86 23.08 10.93
C LYS A 356 -56.00 23.55 9.76
N LEU A 357 -56.68 23.99 8.71
CA LEU A 357 -56.08 24.64 7.57
C LEU A 357 -56.84 25.93 7.28
N TYR A 358 -56.13 27.05 7.28
CA TYR A 358 -56.71 28.37 7.05
C TYR A 358 -56.06 29.00 5.83
N VAL A 359 -56.84 29.73 5.05
CA VAL A 359 -56.38 30.58 3.94
C VAL A 359 -56.72 32.03 4.24
N PHE A 360 -55.78 32.93 3.97
CA PHE A 360 -55.84 34.37 4.23
C PHE A 360 -55.49 35.15 2.96
N ASP A 361 -56.02 36.36 2.82
CA ASP A 361 -55.52 37.31 1.82
C ASP A 361 -54.21 37.96 2.27
N ARG A 362 -53.62 38.77 1.39
CA ARG A 362 -52.39 39.54 1.64
C ARG A 362 -52.43 40.53 2.80
N TYR A 363 -53.62 40.84 3.32
CA TYR A 363 -53.80 41.73 4.47
C TYR A 363 -54.03 40.94 5.76
N GLY A 364 -53.97 39.60 5.71
CA GLY A 364 -54.20 38.72 6.85
C GLY A 364 -55.68 38.46 7.16
N LYS A 365 -56.61 38.85 6.28
CA LYS A 365 -58.03 38.55 6.47
C LYS A 365 -58.26 37.08 6.17
N LEU A 366 -58.90 36.37 7.11
CA LEU A 366 -59.32 34.98 6.90
C LEU A 366 -60.32 34.89 5.75
N ILE A 367 -59.98 34.11 4.73
CA ILE A 367 -60.80 33.84 3.55
C ILE A 367 -61.57 32.54 3.72
N LYS A 368 -60.89 31.44 4.05
CA LYS A 368 -61.53 30.12 4.17
C LYS A 368 -60.83 29.30 5.24
N GLN A 369 -61.60 28.51 5.97
CA GLN A 369 -61.07 27.38 6.72
C GLN A 369 -61.40 26.13 5.90
N LEU A 370 -60.37 25.34 5.58
CA LEU A 370 -60.49 24.16 4.74
C LEU A 370 -60.54 22.91 5.61
N GLU A 371 -61.32 21.93 5.14
CA GLU A 371 -61.27 20.58 5.66
C GLU A 371 -59.96 19.94 5.22
N PRO A 372 -59.03 19.62 6.14
CA PRO A 372 -57.68 19.25 5.75
C PRO A 372 -57.55 17.85 5.13
N LYS A 373 -58.54 16.97 5.35
CA LYS A 373 -58.51 15.57 4.93
C LYS A 373 -59.74 15.24 4.09
N GLY A 374 -59.53 14.85 2.83
CA GLY A 374 -60.60 14.45 1.91
C GLY A 374 -61.53 15.59 1.47
N GLY A 375 -61.21 16.84 1.80
CA GLY A 375 -61.90 18.02 1.26
C GLY A 375 -61.44 18.34 -0.16
N GLU A 376 -62.30 18.98 -0.95
CA GLU A 376 -62.00 19.42 -2.32
C GLU A 376 -60.97 20.57 -2.39
N GLY A 377 -60.39 20.99 -1.25
CA GLY A 377 -59.48 22.14 -1.20
C GLY A 377 -60.19 23.48 -1.41
N TRP A 378 -59.44 24.46 -1.91
CA TRP A 378 -59.93 25.79 -2.20
C TRP A 378 -59.91 26.10 -3.70
N ASP A 379 -61.09 26.42 -4.22
CA ASP A 379 -61.42 26.77 -5.60
C ASP A 379 -61.19 28.26 -5.95
N GLY A 380 -60.58 29.04 -5.06
CA GLY A 380 -60.34 30.47 -5.33
C GLY A 380 -61.55 31.37 -5.15
N THR A 381 -62.62 30.89 -4.52
CA THR A 381 -63.84 31.67 -4.27
C THR A 381 -63.99 32.10 -2.80
N PHE A 382 -64.66 33.23 -2.57
CA PHE A 382 -65.08 33.70 -1.25
C PHE A 382 -66.52 34.21 -1.32
N ASN A 383 -67.42 33.64 -0.51
CA ASN A 383 -68.86 33.93 -0.54
C ASN A 383 -69.49 33.79 -1.95
N GLY A 384 -69.07 32.77 -2.69
CA GLY A 384 -69.57 32.47 -4.04
C GLY A 384 -69.08 33.43 -5.13
N ARG A 385 -68.06 34.25 -4.83
CA ARG A 385 -67.42 35.14 -5.81
C ARG A 385 -65.96 34.77 -6.00
N ASP A 386 -65.54 34.89 -7.23
CA ASP A 386 -64.16 34.77 -7.67
C ASP A 386 -63.25 35.82 -6.99
N LEU A 387 -62.22 35.34 -6.28
CA LEU A 387 -61.18 36.22 -5.74
C LEU A 387 -60.12 36.53 -6.80
N PRO A 388 -59.44 37.68 -6.76
CA PRO A 388 -58.47 38.08 -7.78
C PRO A 388 -57.24 37.16 -7.81
N ALA A 389 -56.56 37.14 -8.96
CA ALA A 389 -55.22 36.59 -9.08
C ALA A 389 -54.26 37.43 -8.24
N ASP A 390 -53.77 36.84 -7.16
CA ASP A 390 -52.88 37.45 -6.16
C ASP A 390 -52.22 36.32 -5.35
N ASP A 391 -51.31 36.69 -4.47
CA ASP A 391 -50.79 35.77 -3.46
C ASP A 391 -51.75 35.67 -2.28
N TYR A 392 -51.87 34.45 -1.76
CA TYR A 392 -52.64 34.11 -0.59
C TYR A 392 -51.76 33.36 0.40
N TRP A 393 -52.04 33.53 1.69
CA TRP A 393 -51.30 32.88 2.76
C TRP A 393 -52.12 31.75 3.32
N PHE A 394 -51.46 30.70 3.78
CA PHE A 394 -52.11 29.68 4.58
C PHE A 394 -51.44 29.55 5.94
N ARG A 395 -52.20 29.01 6.88
CA ARG A 395 -51.68 28.49 8.15
C ARG A 395 -52.24 27.11 8.36
N VAL A 396 -51.33 26.16 8.58
CA VAL A 396 -51.66 24.78 8.91
C VAL A 396 -51.25 24.51 10.35
N GLU A 397 -52.19 23.94 11.12
CA GLU A 397 -51.95 23.38 12.45
C GLU A 397 -52.07 21.86 12.31
N PHE A 398 -50.99 21.13 12.58
CA PHE A 398 -50.98 19.68 12.49
C PHE A 398 -50.33 19.06 13.73
N GLU A 399 -50.75 17.84 14.04
CA GLU A 399 -50.16 17.03 15.09
C GLU A 399 -49.37 15.91 14.43
N ASP A 400 -48.08 15.84 14.73
CA ASP A 400 -47.30 14.64 14.44
C ASP A 400 -47.83 13.51 15.33
N GLN A 401 -48.52 12.54 14.71
CA GLN A 401 -49.18 11.45 15.45
C GLN A 401 -48.19 10.55 16.20
N ARG A 402 -46.88 10.64 15.92
CA ARG A 402 -45.85 9.84 16.58
C ARG A 402 -45.28 10.53 17.81
N THR A 403 -45.03 11.84 17.74
CA THR A 403 -44.45 12.61 18.85
C THR A 403 -45.52 13.24 19.74
N GLY A 404 -46.74 13.42 19.22
CA GLY A 404 -47.81 14.18 19.86
C GLY A 404 -47.56 15.69 19.86
N GLU A 405 -46.54 16.16 19.14
CA GLU A 405 -46.21 17.58 19.07
C GLU A 405 -47.17 18.32 18.12
N TYR A 406 -47.60 19.50 18.57
CA TYR A 406 -48.46 20.40 17.80
C TYR A 406 -47.60 21.43 17.09
N VAL A 407 -47.55 21.35 15.77
CA VAL A 407 -46.75 22.23 14.93
C VAL A 407 -47.67 23.16 14.13
N GLN A 408 -47.27 24.43 14.08
CA GLN A 408 -47.92 25.44 13.27
C GLN A 408 -46.96 25.90 12.17
N TYR A 409 -47.40 25.81 10.92
CA TYR A 409 -46.65 26.29 9.77
C TYR A 409 -47.49 27.28 8.96
N SER A 410 -46.86 28.33 8.44
CA SER A 410 -47.51 29.33 7.60
C SER A 410 -46.63 29.66 6.41
N SER A 411 -47.23 29.78 5.23
CA SER A 411 -46.54 30.21 4.00
C SER A 411 -47.55 30.80 3.00
N ASN A 412 -47.14 31.09 1.77
CA ASN A 412 -48.02 31.59 0.71
C ASN A 412 -47.98 30.74 -0.57
N PHE A 413 -49.02 30.94 -1.39
CA PHE A 413 -49.21 30.36 -2.72
C PHE A 413 -49.95 31.38 -3.60
N SER A 414 -49.88 31.21 -4.92
CA SER A 414 -50.49 32.13 -5.88
C SER A 414 -51.78 31.58 -6.48
N LEU A 415 -52.82 32.39 -6.55
CA LEU A 415 -53.99 32.12 -7.39
C LEU A 415 -53.72 32.73 -8.77
N ILE A 416 -53.79 31.93 -9.83
CA ILE A 416 -53.60 32.39 -11.21
C ILE A 416 -54.92 32.25 -11.97
N ARG A 417 -55.26 33.23 -12.82
CA ARG A 417 -56.47 33.23 -13.66
C ARG A 417 -56.15 33.51 -15.11
#